data_AF-A0A7S2PD24-F1
#
_entry.id   AF-A0A7S2PD24-F1
#
_cell.length_a   1.000
_cell.length_b   1.000
_cell.length_c   1.000
_cell.angle_alpha   90.00
_cell.angle_beta   90.00
_cell.angle_gamma   90.00
#
_symmetry.space_group_name_H-M   'P 1'
#
loop_
_entity.id
_entity.type
_entity.pdbx_description
1 polymer ?
#
loop_
_entity_poly.entity_id
_entity_poly.type
_entity_poly.pdbx_seq_one_letter_code
_entity_poly.pdbx_strand_id
1 'polypeptide(L)'
;MTTADTQQNATDVLEERLIDAEYKIWKKNTPYLYDLCMTHSLEWPSLTCQWLPNITDPAGLAPQASSNSNNNSSASASASPTSTHSLLIGTHTTPGEQNYLMVANVELPNSDYNTSSATTSGAAKYDDERGE
;
A
#
# COMPACT_ATOMS: atom_id res chain seq x y z
N MET A 1 -18.27 -37.58 -10.72
CA MET A 1 -18.34 -36.20 -11.23
C MET A 1 -19.77 -35.94 -11.62
N THR A 2 -20.48 -35.25 -10.74
CA THR A 2 -21.91 -34.94 -10.87
C THR A 2 -22.08 -33.68 -11.72
N THR A 3 -23.20 -33.55 -12.42
CA THR A 3 -23.54 -32.37 -13.23
C THR A 3 -23.51 -31.04 -12.44
N ALA A 4 -23.66 -31.09 -11.12
CA ALA A 4 -23.48 -29.96 -10.22
C ALA A 4 -22.04 -29.42 -10.17
N ASP A 5 -21.03 -30.30 -10.23
CA ASP A 5 -19.60 -29.91 -10.21
C ASP A 5 -19.22 -29.16 -11.49
N THR A 6 -19.80 -29.55 -12.63
CA THR A 6 -19.59 -28.90 -13.93
C THR A 6 -20.23 -27.51 -13.99
N GLN A 7 -21.40 -27.35 -13.35
CA GLN A 7 -22.10 -26.08 -13.32
C GLN A 7 -21.43 -25.09 -12.37
N GLN A 8 -20.93 -25.55 -11.22
CA GLN A 8 -20.13 -24.72 -10.30
C GLN A 8 -18.83 -24.23 -10.95
N ASN A 9 -18.12 -25.10 -11.66
CA ASN A 9 -16.90 -24.70 -12.37
C ASN A 9 -17.18 -23.63 -13.44
N ALA A 10 -18.29 -23.74 -14.17
CA ALA A 10 -18.69 -22.74 -15.16
C ALA A 10 -19.05 -21.37 -14.52
N THR A 11 -19.65 -21.36 -13.34
CA THR A 11 -19.93 -20.13 -12.60
C THR A 11 -18.64 -19.49 -12.08
N ASP A 12 -17.73 -20.28 -11.52
CA ASP A 12 -16.45 -19.79 -10.98
C ASP A 12 -15.61 -19.11 -12.09
N VAL A 13 -15.57 -19.69 -13.29
CA VAL A 13 -14.87 -19.10 -14.46
C VAL A 13 -15.50 -17.77 -14.90
N LEU A 14 -16.82 -17.65 -14.83
CA LEU A 14 -17.50 -16.39 -15.17
C LEU A 14 -17.22 -15.32 -14.11
N GLU A 15 -17.25 -15.69 -12.83
CA GLU A 15 -16.93 -14.81 -11.70
C GLU A 15 -15.49 -14.29 -11.80
N GLU A 16 -14.51 -15.15 -12.08
CA GLU A 16 -13.12 -14.75 -12.26
C GLU A 16 -12.97 -13.71 -13.40
N ARG A 17 -13.67 -13.92 -14.53
CA ARG A 17 -13.67 -12.95 -15.64
C ARG A 17 -14.30 -11.60 -15.26
N LEU A 18 -15.33 -11.61 -14.42
CA LEU A 18 -15.96 -10.40 -13.91
C LEU A 18 -15.03 -9.66 -12.95
N ILE A 19 -14.42 -10.37 -12.00
CA ILE A 19 -13.43 -9.82 -11.06
C ILE A 19 -12.29 -9.15 -11.83
N ASP A 20 -11.76 -9.80 -12.87
CA ASP A 20 -10.71 -9.23 -13.71
C ASP A 20 -11.15 -7.96 -14.46
N ALA A 21 -12.37 -7.93 -14.97
CA ALA A 21 -12.92 -6.77 -15.68
C ALA A 21 -13.09 -5.58 -14.72
N GLU A 22 -13.66 -5.82 -13.54
CA GLU A 22 -13.85 -4.81 -12.49
C GLU A 22 -12.52 -4.28 -11.98
N TYR A 23 -11.56 -5.17 -11.69
CA TYR A 23 -10.21 -4.79 -11.26
C TYR A 23 -9.52 -3.88 -12.28
N LYS A 24 -9.65 -4.18 -13.58
CA LYS A 24 -9.07 -3.35 -14.65
C LYS A 24 -9.71 -1.95 -14.68
N ILE A 25 -11.01 -1.84 -14.48
CA ILE A 25 -11.72 -0.55 -14.42
C ILE A 25 -11.26 0.23 -13.18
N TRP A 26 -11.24 -0.40 -12.01
CA TRP A 26 -10.75 0.21 -10.76
C TRP A 26 -9.31 0.71 -10.90
N LYS A 27 -8.42 -0.09 -11.50
CA LYS A 27 -7.02 0.29 -11.71
C LYS A 27 -6.86 1.52 -12.61
N LYS A 28 -7.67 1.62 -13.68
CA LYS A 28 -7.70 2.83 -14.53
C LYS A 28 -8.16 4.07 -13.76
N ASN A 29 -9.08 3.90 -12.82
CA ASN A 29 -9.64 5.01 -12.05
C ASN A 29 -8.84 5.37 -10.80
N THR A 30 -7.87 4.54 -10.37
CA THR A 30 -7.10 4.71 -9.14
C THR A 30 -6.48 6.11 -8.98
N PRO A 31 -5.87 6.74 -10.01
CA PRO A 31 -5.29 8.09 -9.88
C PRO A 31 -6.30 9.20 -9.58
N TYR A 32 -7.59 8.97 -9.86
CA TYR A 32 -8.66 9.91 -9.55
C TYR A 32 -9.32 9.63 -8.19
N LEU A 33 -9.09 8.44 -7.63
CA LEU A 33 -9.77 7.96 -6.42
C LEU A 33 -8.90 8.04 -5.16
N TYR A 34 -7.58 7.91 -5.29
CA TYR A 34 -6.67 7.81 -4.15
C TYR A 34 -5.45 8.70 -4.35
N ASP A 35 -5.03 9.39 -3.30
CA ASP A 35 -3.78 10.16 -3.28
C ASP A 35 -2.54 9.25 -3.25
N LEU A 36 -2.69 8.06 -2.66
CA LEU A 36 -1.66 7.03 -2.59
C LEU A 36 -2.28 5.64 -2.72
N CYS A 37 -1.71 4.80 -3.58
CA CYS A 37 -2.02 3.38 -3.67
C CYS A 37 -0.72 2.58 -3.71
N MET A 38 -0.53 1.69 -2.74
CA MET A 38 0.63 0.80 -2.65
C MET A 38 0.14 -0.64 -2.68
N THR A 39 0.75 -1.46 -3.54
CA THR A 39 0.41 -2.88 -3.68
C THR A 39 1.66 -3.71 -3.50
N HIS A 40 1.60 -4.71 -2.61
CA HIS A 40 2.68 -5.65 -2.37
C HIS A 40 2.14 -7.08 -2.34
N SER A 41 2.73 -7.96 -3.13
CA SER A 41 2.40 -9.39 -3.14
C SER A 41 3.23 -10.11 -2.07
N LEU A 42 2.57 -10.57 -1.01
CA LEU A 42 3.21 -11.41 0.01
C LEU A 42 3.40 -12.84 -0.51
N GLU A 43 4.42 -13.53 -0.01
CA GLU A 43 4.66 -14.95 -0.32
C GLU A 43 3.50 -15.83 0.19
N TRP A 44 3.03 -15.53 1.40
CA TRP A 44 1.92 -16.23 2.04
C TRP A 44 0.79 -15.24 2.36
N PRO A 45 -0.48 -15.68 2.31
CA PRO A 45 -1.59 -14.83 2.71
C PRO A 45 -1.44 -14.47 4.19
N SER A 46 -1.75 -13.22 4.54
CA SER A 46 -1.87 -12.79 5.93
C SER A 46 -3.33 -12.77 6.34
N LEU A 47 -3.64 -13.35 7.50
CA LEU A 47 -4.97 -13.26 8.12
C LEU A 47 -5.08 -12.08 9.10
N THR A 48 -4.00 -11.31 9.30
CA THR A 48 -3.96 -10.15 10.20
C THR A 48 -3.21 -8.99 9.57
N CYS A 49 -3.66 -7.76 9.81
CA CYS A 49 -2.92 -6.55 9.48
C CYS A 49 -3.21 -5.48 10.53
N GLN A 50 -2.17 -4.93 11.14
CA GLN A 50 -2.32 -3.91 12.18
C GLN A 50 -1.19 -2.90 12.14
N TRP A 51 -1.52 -1.62 11.96
CA TRP A 51 -0.55 -0.55 12.12
C TRP A 51 -0.10 -0.46 13.58
N LEU A 52 1.21 -0.37 13.78
CA LEU A 52 1.80 -0.10 15.08
C LEU A 52 1.99 1.42 15.25
N PRO A 53 1.93 1.94 16.49
CA PRO A 53 2.02 3.38 16.75
C PRO A 53 3.42 3.96 16.51
N ASN A 54 4.42 3.12 16.25
CA ASN A 54 5.80 3.53 16.01
C ASN A 54 5.93 4.09 14.59
N ILE A 55 6.02 5.42 14.50
CA ILE A 55 6.46 6.14 13.30
C ILE A 55 7.91 6.54 13.56
N THR A 56 8.80 6.25 12.62
CA THR A 56 10.21 6.59 12.74
C THR A 56 10.55 7.59 11.65
N ASP A 57 11.02 8.77 12.05
CA ASP A 57 11.60 9.70 11.11
C ASP A 57 13.00 9.21 10.70
N PRO A 58 13.40 9.38 9.43
CA PRO A 58 14.69 8.90 8.90
C PRO A 58 15.93 9.52 9.56
N ALA A 59 15.76 10.45 10.49
CA ALA A 59 16.83 10.95 11.36
C ALA A 59 17.14 10.04 12.57
N GLY A 60 16.41 8.93 12.76
CA GLY A 60 16.61 7.99 13.87
C GLY A 60 16.22 8.54 15.25
N LEU A 61 15.60 9.72 15.28
CA LEU A 61 15.00 10.29 16.47
C LEU A 61 13.55 9.81 16.50
N ALA A 62 13.24 8.92 17.44
CA ALA A 62 11.84 8.58 17.72
C ALA A 62 11.05 9.89 17.95
N PRO A 63 9.82 10.01 17.42
CA PRO A 63 8.96 11.14 17.73
C PRO A 63 8.71 11.09 19.23
N GLN A 64 9.43 11.90 20.00
CA GLN A 64 9.16 12.04 21.42
C GLN A 64 7.72 12.51 21.53
N ALA A 65 6.89 11.67 22.13
CA ALA A 65 5.55 12.03 22.55
C ALA A 65 5.62 13.40 23.24
N SER A 66 4.79 14.31 22.74
CA SER A 66 4.64 15.69 23.18
C SER A 66 4.99 15.94 24.65
N SER A 67 5.98 16.81 24.89
CA SER A 67 5.87 17.92 25.83
C SER A 67 7.24 18.60 26.01
N ASN A 68 7.43 19.73 25.33
CA ASN A 68 7.43 21.04 25.99
C ASN A 68 7.75 22.08 24.91
N SER A 69 6.95 23.15 24.90
CA SER A 69 7.33 24.42 24.29
C SER A 69 8.75 24.74 24.76
N ASN A 70 9.68 25.09 23.87
CA ASN A 70 10.11 26.48 23.67
C ASN A 70 11.17 26.53 22.55
N ASN A 71 11.22 27.72 21.94
CA ASN A 71 12.34 28.44 21.34
C ASN A 71 13.19 27.82 20.20
N ASN A 72 12.94 28.39 19.00
CA ASN A 72 13.95 28.96 18.09
C ASN A 72 15.23 28.12 17.90
N SER A 73 15.21 27.30 16.85
CA SER A 73 16.41 27.04 16.07
C SER A 73 16.01 26.83 14.61
N SER A 74 16.41 27.76 13.75
CA SER A 74 16.37 27.67 12.29
C SER A 74 17.31 26.59 11.78
N ALA A 75 17.03 25.33 12.12
CA ALA A 75 17.70 24.17 11.55
C ALA A 75 16.86 23.69 10.36
N SER A 76 17.21 24.18 9.17
CA SER A 76 16.90 23.53 7.90
C SER A 76 17.64 22.18 7.86
N ALA A 77 17.21 21.23 8.69
CA ALA A 77 17.51 19.84 8.48
C ALA A 77 16.64 19.42 7.30
N SER A 78 17.25 18.92 6.23
CA SER A 78 16.54 18.33 5.10
C SER A 78 15.63 17.23 5.62
N ALA A 79 14.38 17.57 5.96
CA ALA A 79 13.37 16.63 6.36
C ALA A 79 13.24 15.66 5.20
N SER A 80 13.68 14.42 5.38
CA SER A 80 13.61 13.45 4.30
C SER A 80 12.15 13.32 3.86
N PRO A 81 11.90 13.08 2.57
CA PRO A 81 10.56 13.15 1.99
C PRO A 81 9.62 12.03 2.47
N THR A 82 10.11 11.09 3.27
CA THR A 82 9.38 9.91 3.72
C THR A 82 9.46 9.73 5.24
N SER A 83 8.41 9.12 5.79
CA SER A 83 8.35 8.62 7.17
C SER A 83 8.20 7.10 7.15
N THR A 84 8.82 6.41 8.12
CA THR A 84 8.73 4.95 8.21
C THR A 84 7.66 4.55 9.21
N HIS A 85 6.65 3.85 8.73
CA HIS A 85 5.57 3.29 9.54
C HIS A 85 5.76 1.79 9.73
N SER A 86 5.39 1.27 10.89
CA SER A 86 5.47 -0.16 11.18
C SER A 86 4.10 -0.83 11.03
N LEU A 87 4.03 -1.91 10.26
CA LEU A 87 2.82 -2.71 10.03
C LEU A 87 3.05 -4.16 10.50
N LEU A 88 2.22 -4.62 11.43
CA LEU A 88 2.21 -6.01 11.87
C LEU A 88 1.41 -6.86 10.88
N ILE A 89 2.02 -7.94 10.39
CA ILE A 89 1.39 -8.93 9.49
C ILE A 89 1.77 -10.36 9.93
N GLY A 90 0.88 -11.31 9.70
CA GLY A 90 1.15 -12.73 9.91
C GLY A 90 1.39 -13.48 8.60
N THR A 91 1.85 -14.71 8.68
CA THR A 91 1.74 -15.68 7.58
C THR A 91 0.67 -16.71 7.89
N HIS A 92 0.02 -17.21 6.84
CA HIS A 92 -0.83 -18.40 6.87
C HIS A 92 -0.30 -19.39 5.84
N THR A 93 0.64 -20.22 6.28
CA THR A 93 1.37 -21.19 5.46
C THR A 93 0.59 -22.49 5.31
N THR A 94 1.12 -23.40 4.49
CA THR A 94 0.56 -24.75 4.35
C THR A 94 0.69 -25.55 5.66
N PRO A 95 -0.16 -26.60 5.86
CA PRO A 95 -0.06 -27.48 7.01
C PRO A 95 1.31 -28.16 7.07
N GLY A 96 2.03 -27.98 8.19
CA GLY A 96 3.37 -28.54 8.40
C GLY A 96 4.51 -27.53 8.27
N GLU A 97 4.22 -26.31 7.78
CA GLU A 97 5.15 -25.20 7.79
C GLU A 97 4.89 -24.26 8.98
N GLN A 98 5.95 -23.60 9.45
CA GLN A 98 5.88 -22.69 10.59
C GLN A 98 5.29 -21.34 10.16
N ASN A 99 4.29 -20.87 10.90
CA ASN A 99 3.76 -19.52 10.72
C ASN A 99 4.62 -18.48 11.47
N TYR A 100 4.71 -17.28 10.92
CA TYR A 100 5.46 -16.17 11.47
C TYR A 100 4.57 -14.97 11.73
N LEU A 101 4.92 -14.20 12.76
CA LEU A 101 4.42 -12.85 12.98
C LEU A 101 5.56 -11.89 12.65
N MET A 102 5.32 -10.96 11.74
CA MET A 102 6.34 -10.09 11.16
C MET A 102 5.95 -8.62 11.32
N VAL A 103 6.94 -7.76 11.49
CA VAL A 103 6.77 -6.30 11.42
C VAL A 103 7.38 -5.85 10.09
N ALA A 104 6.52 -5.37 9.19
CA ALA A 104 6.91 -4.75 7.94
C ALA A 104 7.12 -3.25 8.14
N ASN A 105 8.22 -2.72 7.58
CA ASN A 105 8.43 -1.28 7.52
C ASN A 105 7.85 -0.76 6.21
N VAL A 106 6.96 0.23 6.32
CA VAL A 106 6.32 0.88 5.18
C VAL A 106 6.80 2.32 5.14
N GLU A 107 7.53 2.66 4.08
CA GLU A 107 7.96 4.03 3.83
C GLU A 107 6.83 4.79 3.14
N LEU A 108 6.27 5.78 3.82
CA LEU A 108 5.20 6.62 3.30
C LEU A 108 5.76 8.00 2.95
N PRO A 109 5.34 8.60 1.81
CA PRO A 109 5.66 9.99 1.52
C PRO A 109 5.00 10.90 2.55
N ASN A 110 5.75 11.88 3.04
CA ASN A 110 5.22 12.89 3.95
C ASN A 110 4.19 13.75 3.21
N SER A 111 3.12 14.14 3.91
CA SER A 111 1.97 14.87 3.35
C SER A 111 2.36 16.12 2.54
N ASP A 112 3.53 16.71 2.85
CA ASP A 112 4.01 17.95 2.24
C ASP A 112 4.77 17.73 0.93
N TYR A 113 4.98 16.48 0.50
CA TYR A 113 5.92 16.18 -0.58
C TYR A 113 5.38 16.42 -2.01
N ASN A 114 4.06 16.56 -2.27
CA ASN A 114 3.65 16.73 -3.68
C ASN A 114 2.28 17.36 -4.00
N THR A 115 1.87 18.46 -3.36
CA THR A 115 0.71 19.21 -3.87
C THR A 115 1.06 20.23 -4.97
N SER A 116 2.36 20.54 -5.18
CA SER A 116 2.78 21.61 -6.09
C SER A 116 3.46 21.16 -7.39
N SER A 117 3.76 19.87 -7.60
CA SER A 117 4.43 19.39 -8.83
C SER A 117 3.65 18.34 -9.65
N ALA A 118 2.60 17.74 -9.08
CA ALA A 118 1.84 16.67 -9.72
C ALA A 118 0.69 17.13 -10.64
N THR A 119 0.28 18.40 -10.62
CA THR A 119 -0.86 18.88 -11.43
C THR A 119 -0.58 19.00 -12.93
N THR A 120 0.61 18.62 -13.42
CA THR A 120 0.91 18.75 -14.87
C THR A 120 1.72 17.60 -15.49
N SER A 121 2.33 16.70 -14.71
CA SER A 121 3.34 15.77 -15.25
C SER A 121 2.96 14.28 -15.26
N GLY A 122 2.01 13.84 -14.44
CA GLY A 122 1.63 12.41 -14.35
C GLY A 122 0.49 11.97 -15.26
N ALA A 123 -0.56 12.79 -15.39
CA ALA A 123 -1.77 12.41 -16.13
C ALA A 123 -1.56 12.39 -17.66
N ALA A 124 -0.74 13.30 -18.19
CA ALA A 124 -0.54 13.44 -19.64
C ALA A 124 0.45 12.40 -20.23
N LYS A 125 1.28 11.74 -19.42
CA LYS A 125 2.23 10.74 -19.91
C LYS A 125 1.67 9.33 -19.99
N TYR A 126 0.51 9.08 -19.39
CA TYR A 126 -0.10 7.75 -19.39
C TYR A 126 -0.97 7.48 -20.63
N ASP A 127 -1.29 8.52 -21.41
CA ASP A 127 -2.15 8.43 -22.60
C ASP A 127 -1.36 8.08 -23.88
N ASP A 128 -0.04 8.35 -23.92
CA ASP A 128 0.79 8.16 -25.12
C ASP A 128 1.41 6.75 -25.26
N GLU A 129 1.46 5.91 -24.21
CA GLU A 129 2.05 4.56 -24.29
C GLU A 129 1.03 3.43 -24.48
N ARG A 130 -0.26 3.76 -24.64
CA ARG A 130 -1.34 2.79 -24.84
C ARG A 130 -1.85 2.76 -26.28
N GLY A 131 -0.90 2.83 -27.21
CA GLY A 131 -1.12 2.44 -28.60
C GLY A 131 -1.74 1.04 -28.68
N GLU A 132 -2.65 0.91 -29.65
CA GLU A 132 -3.38 -0.30 -30.06
C GLU A 132 -2.54 -1.58 -30.11
#